data_AF-A0A950VL92-F1
#
_entry.id   AF-A0A950VL92-F1
#
_cell.length_a   1.000
_cell.length_b   1.000
_cell.length_c   1.000
_cell.angle_alpha   90.00
_cell.angle_beta   90.00
_cell.angle_gamma   90.00
#
_symmetry.space_group_name_H-M   'P 1'
#
loop_
_entity.id
_entity.type
_entity.pdbx_description
1 polymer ?
#
loop_
_entity_poly.entity_id
_entity_poly.type
_entity_poly.pdbx_seq_one_letter_code
_entity_poly.pdbx_strand_id
1 'polypeptide(L)'
;MDIDLNCDLGEGCGADAELMTLVTSANIACGFHAGDPSTAHAALAAARRHGVQAGAHPGFPDPESFGRRELARTPEQVFDDCVYQAGALAGLARAAGVT
;
A
#
# COMPACT_ATOMS: atom_id res chain seq x y z
N MET A 1 11.14 6.78 -24.36
CA MET A 1 10.73 5.42 -23.98
C MET A 1 10.62 5.49 -22.48
N ASP A 2 9.41 5.40 -21.97
CA ASP A 2 9.11 5.69 -20.57
C ASP A 2 8.75 4.35 -19.90
N ILE A 3 9.26 4.14 -18.69
CA ILE A 3 9.04 2.92 -17.90
C ILE A 3 8.60 3.32 -16.49
N ASP A 4 7.60 2.60 -15.97
CA ASP A 4 7.23 2.70 -14.56
C ASP A 4 8.16 1.82 -13.72
N LEU A 5 8.71 2.39 -12.66
CA LEU A 5 9.40 1.68 -11.60
C LEU A 5 8.57 1.80 -10.33
N ASN A 6 8.04 0.66 -9.85
CA ASN A 6 7.27 0.61 -8.62
C ASN A 6 7.99 -0.15 -7.50
N CYS A 7 7.61 0.14 -6.26
CA CYS A 7 8.08 -0.55 -5.06
C CYS A 7 6.96 -0.62 -4.01
N ASP A 8 6.94 -1.70 -3.25
CA ASP A 8 6.04 -1.90 -2.13
C ASP A 8 6.54 -1.08 -0.93
N LEU A 9 5.70 -0.17 -0.42
CA LEU A 9 6.02 0.79 0.63
C LEU A 9 4.88 0.86 1.67
N GLY A 10 5.10 1.59 2.76
CA GLY A 10 4.15 1.70 3.87
C GLY A 10 4.12 0.46 4.77
N GLU A 11 5.03 -0.50 4.56
CA GLU A 11 5.10 -1.78 5.28
C GLU A 11 5.85 -1.71 6.61
N GLY A 12 6.54 -0.60 6.90
CA GLY A 12 7.32 -0.43 8.13
C GLY A 12 8.75 -0.99 8.07
N CYS A 13 9.29 -1.20 6.86
CA CYS A 13 10.62 -1.78 6.63
C CYS A 13 11.78 -0.76 6.67
N GLY A 14 11.49 0.52 6.88
CA GLY A 14 12.46 1.54 7.26
C GLY A 14 13.24 2.23 6.13
N ALA A 15 13.00 1.87 4.86
CA ALA A 15 13.68 2.47 3.70
C ALA A 15 12.73 3.26 2.77
N ASP A 16 11.49 3.49 3.21
CA ASP A 16 10.45 4.10 2.38
C ASP A 16 10.84 5.49 1.89
N ALA A 17 11.52 6.28 2.72
CA ALA A 17 11.91 7.65 2.38
C ALA A 17 12.93 7.68 1.25
N GLU A 18 13.95 6.82 1.30
CA GLU A 18 14.97 6.68 0.27
C GLU A 18 14.37 6.15 -1.03
N LEU A 19 13.57 5.08 -0.95
CA LEU A 19 12.94 4.45 -2.11
C LEU A 19 11.95 5.39 -2.82
N MET A 20 11.20 6.20 -2.09
CA MET A 20 10.27 7.19 -2.67
C MET A 20 10.98 8.22 -3.57
N THR A 21 12.30 8.40 -3.43
CA THR A 21 13.07 9.30 -4.31
C THR A 21 13.46 8.68 -5.65
N LEU A 22 13.28 7.36 -5.81
CA LEU A 22 13.78 6.58 -6.94
C LEU A 22 12.67 6.01 -7.83
N VAL A 23 11.46 5.87 -7.30
CA VAL A 23 10.33 5.19 -7.97
C VAL A 23 9.39 6.19 -8.65
N THR A 24 8.62 5.71 -9.63
CA THR A 24 7.51 6.46 -10.25
C THR A 24 6.16 6.13 -9.63
N SER A 25 6.03 4.92 -9.06
CA SER A 25 4.82 4.45 -8.37
C SER A 25 5.16 3.75 -7.05
N ALA A 26 4.25 3.81 -6.08
CA ALA A 26 4.36 3.16 -4.78
C ALA A 26 3.13 2.30 -4.51
N ASN A 27 3.34 1.01 -4.21
CA ASN A 27 2.28 0.10 -3.79
C ASN A 27 2.19 0.18 -2.26
N ILE A 28 1.20 0.87 -1.72
CA ILE A 28 1.11 1.17 -0.29
C ILE A 28 0.31 0.09 0.44
N ALA A 29 0.91 -0.49 1.48
CA ALA A 29 0.29 -1.51 2.31
C ALA A 29 -1.03 -1.05 2.96
N CYS A 30 -2.00 -1.96 3.02
CA CYS A 30 -3.37 -1.65 3.44
C CYS A 30 -3.75 -2.17 4.84
N GLY A 31 -2.79 -2.65 5.63
CA GLY A 31 -2.99 -3.02 7.03
C GLY A 31 -3.34 -4.48 7.31
N PHE A 32 -3.43 -5.33 6.28
CA PHE A 32 -3.68 -6.78 6.47
C PHE A 32 -2.40 -7.58 6.55
N HIS A 33 -1.50 -7.45 5.57
CA HIS A 33 -0.21 -8.13 5.59
C HIS A 33 0.87 -7.32 6.30
N ALA A 34 0.81 -5.99 6.17
CA ALA A 34 1.74 -5.05 6.76
C ALA A 34 1.12 -3.64 6.84
N GLY A 35 1.80 -2.76 7.56
CA GLY A 35 1.41 -1.37 7.74
C GLY A 35 0.21 -1.18 8.67
N ASP A 36 -0.11 0.09 8.93
CA ASP A 36 -1.26 0.54 9.69
C ASP A 36 -1.76 1.87 9.10
N PRO A 37 -2.89 2.45 9.59
CA PRO A 37 -3.39 3.71 9.04
C PRO A 37 -2.39 4.86 9.08
N SER A 38 -1.53 4.91 10.11
CA SER A 38 -0.52 5.96 10.27
C SER A 38 0.62 5.79 9.27
N THR A 39 1.12 4.57 9.08
CA THR A 39 2.19 4.31 8.09
C THR A 39 1.69 4.54 6.67
N ALA A 40 0.47 4.10 6.35
CA ALA A 40 -0.14 4.31 5.04
C ALA A 40 -0.35 5.81 4.75
N HIS A 41 -0.87 6.58 5.72
CA HIS A 41 -1.03 8.03 5.55
C HIS A 41 0.31 8.75 5.39
N ALA A 42 1.35 8.35 6.13
CA ALA A 42 2.70 8.90 5.97
C ALA A 42 3.29 8.58 4.58
N ALA A 43 3.12 7.35 4.09
CA ALA A 43 3.55 6.93 2.76
C ALA A 43 2.82 7.72 1.65
N LEU A 44 1.51 7.92 1.77
CA LEU A 44 0.71 8.73 0.85
C LEU A 44 1.19 10.20 0.82
N ALA A 45 1.43 10.80 1.99
CA ALA A 45 1.95 12.15 2.09
C ALA A 45 3.35 12.28 1.47
N ALA A 46 4.19 11.26 1.63
CA ALA A 46 5.50 11.20 0.98
C ALA A 46 5.36 11.06 -0.53
N ALA A 47 4.51 10.16 -1.03
CA ALA A 47 4.27 9.98 -2.46
C ALA A 47 3.86 11.30 -3.13
N ARG A 48 2.91 12.02 -2.52
CA ARG A 48 2.50 13.36 -2.96
C ARG A 48 3.66 14.35 -3.04
N ARG A 49 4.50 14.39 -1.99
CA ARG A 49 5.64 15.31 -1.92
C ARG A 49 6.67 15.03 -3.02
N HIS A 50 6.86 13.77 -3.39
CA HIS A 50 7.84 13.35 -4.40
C HIS A 50 7.25 13.23 -5.81
N GLY A 51 5.94 13.45 -5.99
CA GLY A 51 5.28 13.30 -7.29
C GLY A 51 5.13 11.83 -7.74
N VAL A 52 5.19 10.90 -6.79
CA VAL A 52 5.06 9.45 -7.01
C VAL A 52 3.59 9.06 -7.02
N GLN A 53 3.17 8.21 -7.96
CA GLN A 53 1.82 7.66 -7.98
C GLN A 53 1.62 6.68 -6.82
N ALA A 54 0.46 6.68 -6.16
CA ALA A 54 0.18 5.78 -5.06
C ALA A 54 -0.92 4.78 -5.44
N GLY A 55 -0.67 3.49 -5.21
CA GLY A 55 -1.62 2.40 -5.43
C GLY A 55 -1.84 1.58 -4.17
N ALA A 56 -2.95 0.85 -4.12
CA ALA A 56 -3.21 -0.10 -3.03
C ALA A 56 -2.38 -1.37 -3.19
N HIS A 57 -1.76 -1.82 -2.10
CA HIS A 57 -1.11 -3.12 -1.99
C HIS A 57 -1.87 -4.02 -1.01
N PRO A 58 -3.03 -4.57 -1.43
CA PRO A 58 -3.81 -5.46 -0.58
C PRO A 58 -3.09 -6.80 -0.41
N GLY A 59 -3.21 -7.37 0.79
CA GLY A 59 -2.67 -8.68 1.12
C GLY A 59 -3.64 -9.52 1.94
N PHE A 60 -3.27 -10.77 2.19
CA PHE A 60 -3.99 -11.61 3.15
C PHE A 60 -3.87 -11.02 4.56
N PRO A 61 -4.90 -11.13 5.42
CA PRO A 61 -4.84 -10.71 6.82
C PRO A 61 -4.03 -11.72 7.64
N ASP A 62 -2.73 -11.69 7.40
CA ASP A 62 -1.74 -12.55 8.03
C ASP A 62 -0.47 -11.74 8.33
N PRO A 63 -0.54 -10.80 9.28
CA PRO A 63 0.59 -9.92 9.58
C PRO A 63 1.78 -10.69 10.15
N GLU A 64 1.55 -11.82 10.83
CA GLU A 64 2.61 -12.67 11.38
C GLU A 64 3.50 -13.29 10.28
N SER A 65 2.94 -13.54 9.09
CA SER A 65 3.68 -14.05 7.94
C SER A 65 3.93 -13.02 6.84
N PHE A 66 3.57 -11.76 7.11
CA PHE A 66 3.67 -10.68 6.12
C PHE A 66 2.83 -10.94 4.86
N GLY A 67 1.71 -11.64 5.00
CA GLY A 67 0.83 -12.04 3.89
C GLY A 67 1.46 -13.02 2.91
N ARG A 68 2.56 -13.70 3.27
CA ARG A 68 3.32 -14.58 2.37
C ARG A 68 2.88 -16.05 2.43
N ARG A 69 1.89 -16.38 3.25
CA ARG A 69 1.26 -17.71 3.27
C ARG A 69 -0.02 -17.70 2.47
N GLU A 70 -0.27 -18.82 1.79
CA GLU A 70 -1.58 -19.11 1.23
C GLU A 70 -2.60 -19.23 2.36
N LEU A 71 -3.71 -18.51 2.26
CA LEU A 71 -4.87 -18.68 3.12
C LEU A 71 -6.02 -19.23 2.30
N ALA A 72 -6.65 -20.31 2.79
CA ALA A 72 -7.87 -20.82 2.18
C ALA A 72 -8.99 -19.79 2.30
N ARG A 73 -9.29 -19.11 1.18
CA ARG A 73 -10.36 -18.11 1.05
C ARG A 73 -11.22 -18.39 -0.17
N THR A 74 -12.51 -18.08 -0.07
CA THR A 74 -13.40 -18.11 -1.25
C THR A 74 -13.16 -16.87 -2.12
N PRO A 75 -13.53 -16.91 -3.41
CA PRO A 75 -13.46 -15.74 -4.27
C PRO A 75 -14.18 -14.51 -3.71
N GLU A 76 -15.32 -14.70 -3.04
CA GLU A 76 -16.09 -13.63 -2.40
C GLU A 76 -15.32 -13.00 -1.23
N GLN A 77 -14.65 -13.81 -0.41
CA GLN A 77 -13.81 -13.30 0.68
C GLN A 77 -12.64 -12.49 0.13
N VAL A 78 -11.96 -12.99 -0.91
CA VAL A 78 -10.87 -12.25 -1.57
C VAL A 78 -11.37 -10.93 -2.16
N PHE A 79 -12.56 -10.93 -2.77
CA PHE A 79 -13.19 -9.71 -3.27
C PHE A 79 -13.44 -8.70 -2.14
N ASP A 80 -14.08 -9.12 -1.06
CA ASP A 80 -14.40 -8.26 0.09
C ASP A 80 -13.13 -7.72 0.76
N ASP A 81 -12.09 -8.56 0.93
CA ASP A 81 -10.80 -8.16 1.48
C ASP A 81 -10.13 -7.08 0.61
N CYS A 82 -10.13 -7.26 -0.71
CA CYS A 82 -9.56 -6.31 -1.65
C CYS A 82 -10.33 -4.98 -1.64
N VAL A 83 -11.66 -5.02 -1.65
CA VAL A 83 -12.51 -3.81 -1.60
C VAL A 83 -12.31 -3.06 -0.29
N TYR A 84 -12.27 -3.77 0.83
CA TYR A 84 -12.03 -3.17 2.15
C TYR A 84 -10.68 -2.44 2.18
N GLN A 85 -9.61 -3.13 1.78
CA GLN A 85 -8.24 -2.60 1.81
C GLN A 85 -8.06 -1.40 0.86
N ALA A 86 -8.55 -1.53 -0.37
CA ALA A 86 -8.51 -0.42 -1.34
C ALA A 86 -9.36 0.77 -0.89
N GLY A 87 -10.53 0.53 -0.29
CA GLY A 87 -11.39 1.57 0.26
C GLY A 87 -10.76 2.31 1.44
N ALA A 88 -10.11 1.58 2.35
CA ALA A 88 -9.38 2.16 3.47
C ALA A 88 -8.24 3.07 2.98
N LEU A 89 -7.42 2.60 2.05
CA LEU A 89 -6.35 3.41 1.48
C LEU A 89 -6.91 4.60 0.70
N ALA A 90 -7.97 4.43 -0.10
CA ALA A 90 -8.60 5.53 -0.82
C ALA A 90 -9.14 6.63 0.11
N GLY A 91 -9.67 6.25 1.28
CA GLY A 91 -10.07 7.19 2.33
C GLY A 91 -8.88 8.01 2.85
N LEU A 92 -7.76 7.35 3.13
CA LEU A 92 -6.53 8.01 3.58
C LEU A 92 -5.89 8.86 2.47
N ALA A 93 -5.92 8.40 1.22
CA ALA A 93 -5.41 9.12 0.06
C ALA A 93 -6.14 10.46 -0.11
N ARG A 94 -7.47 10.44 -0.03
CA ARG A 94 -8.30 11.66 -0.03
C ARG A 94 -7.93 12.61 1.10
N ALA A 95 -7.70 12.10 2.30
CA ALA A 95 -7.28 12.92 3.45
C ALA A 95 -5.88 13.55 3.23
N ALA A 96 -4.98 12.84 2.55
CA ALA A 96 -3.64 13.31 2.19
C ALA A 96 -3.59 14.23 0.95
N GLY A 97 -4.70 14.39 0.23
CA GLY A 97 -4.75 15.13 -1.03
C GLY A 97 -4.12 14.38 -2.21
N VAL A 98 -4.24 13.06 -2.21
CA VAL A 98 -3.79 12.12 -3.24
C VAL A 98 -5.03 11.48 -3.89
N THR A 99 -4.96 11.21 -5.20
CA THR A 99 -6.03 10.57 -5.99
C THR A 99 -5.71 9.12 -6.26
#